data_AF-A0A1N7KCQ6-F1
#
_entry.id   AF-A0A1N7KCQ6-F1
#
_cell.length_a   1.000
_cell.length_b   1.000
_cell.length_c   1.000
_cell.angle_alpha   90.00
_cell.angle_beta   90.00
_cell.angle_gamma   90.00
#
_symmetry.space_group_name_H-M   'P 1'
#
loop_
_entity.id
_entity.type
_entity.pdbx_description
1 polymer ?
#
loop_
_entity_poly.entity_id
_entity_poly.type
_entity_poly.pdbx_seq_one_letter_code
_entity_poly.pdbx_strand_id
1 'polypeptide(L)'
;MDYLLRRLLKGKVRAVQRDNMVQAKKFSEMLEQAIIKYQNRAIETAQVIVEMIELAKEMNQAHRRGEDLGLSKEEVAFYDALASNGSAKEMMEDDILKQIARDLTRAIKNDMSIDWNLRKSVQAKMRVNIKKLLRKYGYPPDQQKDAVETVMKQAHLMCLSETETI
;
A
#
# COMPACT_ATOMS: atom_id res chain seq x y z
N MET A 1 4.17 -2.27 -29.80
CA MET A 1 3.54 -2.31 -28.47
C MET A 1 2.31 -1.40 -28.50
N ASP A 2 1.16 -1.85 -28.00
CA ASP A 2 0.00 -0.97 -27.86
C ASP A 2 0.28 0.10 -26.79
N TYR A 3 0.71 1.28 -27.25
CA TYR A 3 1.01 2.44 -26.41
C TYR A 3 -0.18 2.80 -25.51
N LEU A 4 -1.41 2.48 -25.94
CA LEU A 4 -2.62 2.75 -25.21
C LEU A 4 -2.71 1.92 -23.93
N LEU A 5 -2.55 0.59 -24.00
CA LEU A 5 -2.63 -0.30 -22.84
C LEU A 5 -1.60 0.10 -21.77
N ARG A 6 -0.34 0.34 -22.18
CA ARG A 6 0.71 0.80 -21.28
C ARG A 6 0.35 2.13 -20.60
N ARG A 7 -0.17 3.10 -21.37
CA ARG A 7 -0.57 4.41 -20.84
C ARG A 7 -1.71 4.27 -19.83
N LEU A 8 -2.70 3.43 -20.11
CA LEU A 8 -3.82 3.15 -19.22
C LEU A 8 -3.36 2.50 -17.91
N LEU A 9 -2.50 1.47 -17.98
CA LEU A 9 -1.94 0.82 -16.80
C LEU A 9 -1.13 1.79 -15.94
N LYS A 10 -0.27 2.60 -16.56
CA LYS A 10 0.48 3.66 -15.85
C LYS A 10 -0.46 4.67 -15.18
N GLY A 11 -1.56 5.02 -15.83
CA GLY A 11 -2.62 5.87 -15.25
C GLY A 11 -3.26 5.23 -14.02
N LYS A 12 -3.62 3.94 -14.10
CA LYS A 12 -4.17 3.19 -12.96
C LYS A 12 -3.18 3.09 -11.80
N VAL A 13 -1.88 2.86 -12.07
CA VAL A 13 -0.86 2.79 -11.01
C VAL A 13 -0.80 4.12 -10.25
N ARG A 14 -0.83 5.25 -10.97
CA ARG A 14 -0.87 6.59 -10.35
C ARG A 14 -2.14 6.82 -9.53
N ALA A 15 -3.28 6.30 -9.96
CA ALA A 15 -4.51 6.40 -9.18
C ALA A 15 -4.39 5.62 -7.86
N VAL A 16 -3.88 4.37 -7.92
CA VAL A 16 -3.63 3.56 -6.72
C VAL A 16 -2.60 4.22 -5.79
N GLN A 17 -1.57 4.88 -6.36
CA GLN A 17 -0.50 5.54 -5.60
C GLN A 17 -1.00 6.64 -4.66
N ARG A 18 -2.15 7.26 -4.95
CA ARG A 18 -2.73 8.29 -4.06
C ARG A 18 -3.24 7.71 -2.74
N ASP A 19 -3.67 6.46 -2.77
CA ASP A 19 -4.35 5.83 -1.63
C ASP A 19 -3.49 4.75 -0.98
N ASN A 20 -2.71 3.99 -1.75
CA ASN A 20 -2.00 2.80 -1.28
C ASN A 20 -0.61 2.68 -1.95
N MET A 21 0.43 3.05 -1.20
CA MET A 21 1.79 3.06 -1.74
C MET A 21 2.38 1.66 -1.98
N VAL A 22 1.93 0.66 -1.22
CA VAL A 22 2.43 -0.70 -1.30
C VAL A 22 1.96 -1.36 -2.59
N GLN A 23 0.66 -1.31 -2.87
CA GLN A 23 0.09 -1.83 -4.12
C GLN A 23 0.63 -1.05 -5.32
N ALA A 24 0.75 0.27 -5.21
CA ALA A 24 1.31 1.09 -6.29
C ALA A 24 2.75 0.70 -6.62
N LYS A 25 3.59 0.46 -5.60
CA LYS A 25 4.96 -0.01 -5.79
C LYS A 25 4.98 -1.38 -6.50
N LYS A 26 4.22 -2.35 -6.00
CA LYS A 26 4.10 -3.69 -6.61
C LYS A 26 3.70 -3.59 -8.09
N PHE A 27 2.64 -2.84 -8.41
CA PHE A 27 2.16 -2.72 -9.79
C PHE A 27 3.12 -1.94 -10.70
N SER A 28 3.83 -0.95 -10.15
CA SER A 28 4.87 -0.24 -10.90
C SER A 28 6.02 -1.16 -11.28
N GLU A 29 6.50 -1.98 -10.34
CA GLU A 29 7.58 -2.95 -10.56
C GLU A 29 7.19 -4.00 -11.60
N MET A 30 5.98 -4.57 -11.49
CA MET A 30 5.46 -5.53 -12.48
C MET A 30 5.34 -4.92 -13.88
N LEU A 31 4.83 -3.69 -13.98
CA LEU A 31 4.72 -2.98 -15.26
C LEU A 31 6.09 -2.70 -15.87
N GLU A 32 7.06 -2.28 -15.06
CA GLU A 32 8.43 -2.02 -15.50
C GLU A 32 9.13 -3.29 -15.97
N GLN A 33 8.98 -4.40 -15.24
CA GLN A 33 9.53 -5.70 -15.64
C GLN A 33 8.96 -6.16 -16.99
N ALA A 34 7.64 -6.06 -17.20
CA ALA A 34 7.03 -6.41 -18.48
C ALA A 34 7.57 -5.55 -19.64
N ILE A 35 7.83 -4.26 -19.38
CA ILE A 35 8.43 -3.34 -20.37
C ILE A 35 9.89 -3.73 -20.67
N ILE A 36 10.69 -4.04 -19.65
CA ILE A 36 12.10 -4.41 -19.82
C ILE A 36 12.22 -5.70 -20.63
N LYS A 37 11.42 -6.72 -20.31
CA LYS A 37 11.41 -7.99 -21.07
C LYS A 37 11.11 -7.77 -22.56
N TYR A 38 10.18 -6.86 -22.87
CA TYR A 38 9.90 -6.45 -24.25
C TYR A 38 11.09 -5.74 -24.91
N GLN A 39 11.67 -4.74 -24.24
CA GLN A 39 12.78 -3.93 -24.78
C GLN A 39 14.00 -4.79 -25.10
N ASN A 40 14.28 -5.77 -24.25
CA ASN A 40 15.41 -6.68 -24.43
C ASN A 40 15.16 -7.78 -25.47
N ARG A 41 14.02 -7.76 -26.19
CA ARG A 41 13.53 -8.85 -27.06
C ARG A 41 13.56 -10.22 -26.35
N ALA A 42 13.48 -10.22 -25.02
CA ALA A 42 13.59 -11.43 -24.21
C ALA A 42 12.34 -12.31 -24.34
N ILE A 43 11.22 -11.74 -24.81
CA ILE A 43 9.95 -12.42 -25.05
C ILE A 43 9.25 -11.84 -26.29
N GLU A 44 8.34 -12.63 -26.85
CA GLU A 44 7.49 -12.21 -27.96
C GLU A 44 6.50 -11.11 -27.57
N THR A 45 6.06 -10.30 -28.54
CA THR A 45 5.11 -9.21 -28.31
C THR A 45 3.78 -9.72 -27.74
N ALA A 46 3.32 -10.92 -28.15
CA ALA A 46 2.11 -11.53 -27.63
C ALA A 46 2.22 -11.85 -26.12
N GLN A 47 3.37 -12.36 -25.67
CA GLN A 47 3.60 -12.68 -24.26
C GLN A 47 3.57 -11.44 -23.37
N VAL A 48 4.10 -10.31 -23.85
CA VAL A 48 4.05 -9.03 -23.14
C VAL A 48 2.61 -8.54 -22.97
N ILE A 49 1.77 -8.72 -23.99
CA ILE A 49 0.35 -8.34 -23.93
C ILE A 49 -0.37 -9.19 -22.88
N VAL A 50 -0.07 -10.49 -22.81
CA VAL A 50 -0.62 -11.38 -21.78
C VAL A 50 -0.22 -10.91 -20.37
N GLU A 51 1.07 -10.64 -20.13
CA GLU A 51 1.55 -10.10 -18.84
C GLU A 51 0.86 -8.77 -18.48
N MET A 52 0.62 -7.88 -19.47
CA MET A 52 -0.10 -6.63 -19.24
C MET A 52 -1.59 -6.84 -18.93
N ILE A 53 -2.24 -7.83 -19.56
CA ILE A 53 -3.64 -8.19 -19.27
C ILE A 53 -3.75 -8.79 -17.86
N GLU A 54 -2.80 -9.64 -17.46
CA GLU A 54 -2.73 -10.20 -16.11
C GLU A 54 -2.55 -9.10 -15.06
N LEU A 55 -1.62 -8.17 -15.30
CA LEU A 55 -1.48 -6.99 -14.44
C LEU A 55 -2.79 -6.20 -14.34
N ALA A 56 -3.48 -5.97 -15.46
CA ALA A 56 -4.77 -5.28 -15.45
C ALA A 56 -5.82 -5.99 -14.58
N LYS A 57 -5.85 -7.34 -14.62
CA LYS A 57 -6.74 -8.17 -13.80
C LYS A 57 -6.37 -8.07 -12.33
N GLU A 58 -5.08 -8.17 -11.97
CA GLU A 58 -4.61 -8.03 -10.59
C GLU A 58 -4.97 -6.67 -9.99
N MET A 59 -4.80 -5.59 -10.75
CA MET A 59 -5.17 -4.25 -10.30
C MET A 59 -6.68 -4.11 -10.04
N ASN A 60 -7.51 -4.69 -10.91
CA ASN A 60 -8.96 -4.70 -10.70
C ASN A 60 -9.37 -5.54 -9.48
N GLN A 61 -8.71 -6.68 -9.25
CA GLN A 61 -8.97 -7.52 -8.07
C GLN A 61 -8.53 -6.83 -6.78
N ALA A 62 -7.36 -6.17 -6.77
CA ALA A 62 -6.91 -5.41 -5.60
C ALA A 62 -7.89 -4.29 -5.21
N HIS A 63 -8.53 -3.67 -6.20
CA HIS A 63 -9.59 -2.68 -5.94
C HIS A 63 -10.81 -3.30 -5.26
N ARG A 64 -11.26 -4.48 -5.72
CA ARG A 64 -12.42 -5.20 -5.15
C ARG A 64 -12.13 -5.83 -3.78
N ARG A 65 -10.87 -6.22 -3.53
CA ARG A 65 -10.45 -6.87 -2.28
C ARG A 65 -10.79 -6.06 -1.04
N GLY A 66 -10.83 -4.73 -1.13
CA GLY A 66 -11.25 -3.89 -0.01
C GLY A 66 -12.69 -4.16 0.43
N GLU A 67 -13.58 -4.41 -0.53
CA GLU A 67 -14.98 -4.78 -0.27
C GLU A 67 -15.05 -6.17 0.38
N ASP A 68 -14.29 -7.14 -0.14
CA ASP A 68 -14.27 -8.52 0.36
C ASP A 68 -13.71 -8.62 1.79
N LEU A 69 -12.74 -7.78 2.13
CA LEU A 69 -12.15 -7.72 3.48
C LEU A 69 -13.01 -6.93 4.48
N GLY A 70 -14.08 -6.26 4.02
CA GLY A 70 -14.89 -5.37 4.85
C GLY A 70 -14.07 -4.22 5.44
N LEU A 71 -13.11 -3.70 4.66
CA LEU A 71 -12.21 -2.62 5.06
C LEU A 71 -12.44 -1.40 4.16
N SER A 72 -12.31 -0.19 4.73
CA SER A 72 -12.27 1.03 3.94
C SER A 72 -11.00 1.10 3.08
N LYS A 73 -10.96 1.98 2.08
CA LYS A 73 -9.77 2.15 1.21
C LYS A 73 -8.51 2.45 2.04
N GLU A 74 -8.62 3.29 3.05
CA GLU A 74 -7.53 3.66 3.94
C GLU A 74 -7.10 2.48 4.81
N GLU A 75 -8.07 1.74 5.35
CA GLU A 75 -7.79 0.53 6.14
C GLU A 75 -7.08 -0.55 5.32
N VAL A 76 -7.48 -0.75 4.06
CA VAL A 76 -6.79 -1.66 3.13
C VAL A 76 -5.34 -1.23 2.90
N ALA A 77 -5.08 0.08 2.80
CA ALA A 77 -3.72 0.58 2.61
C ALA A 77 -2.82 0.31 3.82
N PHE A 78 -3.36 0.44 5.04
CA PHE A 78 -2.63 0.04 6.25
C PHE A 78 -2.49 -1.46 6.38
N TYR A 79 -3.52 -2.24 6.03
CA TYR A 79 -3.43 -3.70 5.96
C TYR A 79 -2.30 -4.15 5.03
N ASP A 80 -2.23 -3.60 3.82
CA ASP A 80 -1.17 -3.92 2.87
C ASP A 80 0.22 -3.47 3.37
N ALA A 81 0.31 -2.31 4.05
CA ALA A 81 1.54 -1.85 4.70
C ALA A 81 2.05 -2.83 5.76
N LEU A 82 1.15 -3.39 6.57
CA LEU A 82 1.50 -4.42 7.55
C LEU A 82 1.90 -5.73 6.86
N ALA A 83 1.08 -6.20 5.92
CA ALA A 83 1.28 -7.47 5.24
C ALA A 83 2.51 -7.50 4.32
N SER A 84 3.01 -6.35 3.87
CA SER A 84 4.21 -6.25 3.02
C SER A 84 5.52 -6.47 3.77
N ASN A 85 5.52 -6.41 5.09
CA ASN A 85 6.70 -6.61 5.90
C ASN A 85 6.81 -8.10 6.25
N GLY A 86 7.55 -8.85 5.44
CA GLY A 86 8.06 -10.18 5.76
C GLY A 86 7.00 -11.25 6.06
N SER A 87 7.31 -12.12 7.02
CA SER A 87 6.48 -13.26 7.44
C SER A 87 5.27 -12.85 8.28
N ALA A 88 5.00 -11.55 8.50
CA ALA A 88 3.83 -11.11 9.26
C ALA A 88 2.51 -11.71 8.72
N LYS A 89 2.38 -11.85 7.39
CA LYS A 89 1.22 -12.52 6.78
C LYS A 89 1.18 -14.04 7.03
N GLU A 90 2.34 -14.66 7.25
CA GLU A 90 2.47 -16.11 7.51
C GLU A 90 2.33 -16.44 8.99
N MET A 91 2.69 -15.50 9.87
CA MET A 91 2.75 -15.68 11.32
C MET A 91 1.55 -15.07 12.06
N MET A 92 0.74 -14.24 11.40
CA MET A 92 -0.43 -13.61 11.99
C MET A 92 -1.71 -14.01 11.24
N GLU A 93 -2.76 -14.24 12.01
CA GLU A 93 -4.09 -14.45 11.45
C GLU A 93 -4.58 -13.18 10.72
N ASP A 94 -5.24 -13.39 9.59
CA ASP A 94 -5.71 -12.31 8.72
C ASP A 94 -6.63 -11.32 9.46
N ASP A 95 -7.48 -11.83 10.35
CA ASP A 95 -8.40 -11.01 11.15
C ASP A 95 -7.67 -10.12 12.16
N ILE A 96 -6.52 -10.56 12.67
CA ILE A 96 -5.67 -9.72 13.54
C ILE A 96 -5.06 -8.58 12.72
N LEU A 97 -4.55 -8.86 11.52
CA LEU A 97 -4.00 -7.83 10.63
C LEU A 97 -5.08 -6.79 10.24
N LYS A 98 -6.29 -7.24 9.92
CA LYS A 98 -7.44 -6.34 9.68
C LYS A 98 -7.74 -5.47 10.90
N GLN A 99 -7.73 -6.05 12.10
CA GLN A 99 -8.02 -5.30 13.33
C GLN A 99 -6.94 -4.26 13.62
N ILE A 100 -5.66 -4.59 13.41
CA ILE A 100 -4.56 -3.62 13.51
C ILE A 100 -4.78 -2.49 12.50
N ALA A 101 -5.11 -2.81 11.26
CA ALA A 101 -5.33 -1.80 10.21
C ALA A 101 -6.47 -0.82 10.55
N ARG A 102 -7.59 -1.33 11.06
CA ARG A 102 -8.72 -0.52 11.56
C ARG A 102 -8.30 0.41 12.70
N ASP A 103 -7.61 -0.13 13.69
CA ASP A 103 -7.16 0.64 14.85
C ASP A 103 -6.09 1.68 14.49
N LEU A 104 -5.18 1.35 13.56
CA LEU A 104 -4.21 2.30 13.01
C LEU A 104 -4.91 3.44 12.30
N THR A 105 -5.85 3.12 11.41
CA THR A 105 -6.62 4.13 10.67
C THR A 105 -7.33 5.08 11.61
N ARG A 106 -8.00 4.55 12.65
CA ARG A 106 -8.67 5.35 13.68
C ARG A 106 -7.70 6.22 14.46
N ALA A 107 -6.57 5.64 14.92
CA ALA A 107 -5.57 6.39 15.67
C ALA A 107 -4.97 7.53 14.86
N ILE A 108 -4.68 7.29 13.57
CA ILE A 108 -4.12 8.27 12.65
C ILE A 108 -5.14 9.36 12.34
N LYS A 109 -6.40 9.02 12.04
CA LYS A 109 -7.48 10.00 11.83
C LYS A 109 -7.71 10.90 13.04
N ASN A 110 -7.62 10.36 14.26
CA ASN A 110 -7.74 11.14 15.48
C ASN A 110 -6.53 12.05 15.76
N ASP A 111 -5.33 11.62 15.35
CA ASP A 111 -4.08 12.39 15.51
C ASP A 111 -3.81 13.35 14.33
N MET A 112 -4.60 13.31 13.24
CA MET A 112 -4.53 14.22 12.09
C MET A 112 -5.01 15.63 12.47
N SER A 113 -4.17 16.33 13.22
CA SER A 113 -4.19 17.79 13.27
C SER A 113 -3.48 18.34 12.03
N ILE A 114 -4.05 19.39 11.45
CA ILE A 114 -3.53 20.15 10.31
C ILE A 114 -2.20 20.83 10.71
N ASP A 115 -1.12 20.04 10.80
CA ASP A 115 0.28 20.51 10.70
C ASP A 115 1.32 19.37 10.73
N TRP A 116 1.01 18.25 10.09
CA TRP A 116 1.91 17.07 10.04
C TRP A 116 3.29 17.40 9.43
N ASN A 117 3.32 18.32 8.47
CA ASN A 117 4.53 18.73 7.76
C ASN A 117 5.49 19.57 8.63
N LEU A 118 5.04 20.16 9.75
CA LEU A 118 5.86 21.09 10.53
C LEU A 118 6.40 20.53 11.86
N ARG A 119 5.87 19.43 12.42
CA ARG A 119 6.18 19.04 13.81
C ARG A 119 6.76 17.62 13.96
N LYS A 120 8.09 17.53 14.10
CA LYS A 120 8.83 16.30 14.48
C LYS A 120 8.26 15.61 15.73
N SER A 121 7.70 16.38 16.67
CA SER A 121 7.08 15.86 17.89
C SER A 121 5.83 15.02 17.62
N VAL A 122 5.00 15.40 16.63
CA VAL A 122 3.79 14.65 16.25
C VAL A 122 4.18 13.32 15.62
N GLN A 123 5.17 13.33 14.71
CA GLN A 123 5.69 12.10 14.11
C GLN A 123 6.30 11.15 15.14
N ALA A 124 7.04 11.68 16.12
CA ALA A 124 7.59 10.88 17.21
C ALA A 124 6.49 10.24 18.07
N LYS A 125 5.46 11.02 18.43
CA LYS A 125 4.29 10.51 19.19
C LYS A 125 3.57 9.40 18.41
N MET A 126 3.33 9.59 17.12
CA MET A 126 2.69 8.56 16.29
C MET A 126 3.53 7.30 16.17
N ARG A 127 4.85 7.40 15.97
CA ARG A 127 5.73 6.21 15.98
C ARG A 127 5.60 5.42 17.28
N VAL A 128 5.54 6.10 18.42
CA VAL A 128 5.34 5.46 19.73
C VAL A 128 3.96 4.79 19.79
N ASN A 129 2.90 5.45 19.33
CA ASN A 129 1.55 4.90 19.31
C ASN A 129 1.45 3.65 18.42
N ILE A 130 1.96 3.71 17.18
CA ILE A 130 2.01 2.57 16.25
C ILE A 130 2.79 1.41 16.89
N LYS A 131 3.97 1.68 17.46
CA LYS A 131 4.79 0.65 18.11
C LYS A 131 4.06 -0.02 19.29
N LYS A 132 3.32 0.75 20.09
CA LYS A 132 2.48 0.22 21.17
C LYS A 132 1.35 -0.65 20.63
N LEU A 133 0.68 -0.22 19.56
CA LEU A 133 -0.42 -0.95 18.94
C LEU A 133 0.06 -2.29 18.37
N LEU A 134 1.15 -2.29 17.59
CA LEU A 134 1.74 -3.51 17.04
C LEU A 134 2.13 -4.51 18.13
N ARG A 135 2.70 -4.04 19.25
CA ARG A 135 3.01 -4.90 20.41
C ARG A 135 1.77 -5.50 21.06
N LYS A 136 0.70 -4.71 21.20
CA LYS A 136 -0.57 -5.15 21.79
C LYS A 136 -1.17 -6.35 21.04
N TYR A 137 -1.02 -6.36 19.70
CA TYR A 137 -1.54 -7.41 18.84
C TYR A 137 -0.52 -8.53 18.53
N GLY A 138 0.64 -8.54 19.19
CA GLY A 138 1.64 -9.60 19.01
C GLY A 138 2.38 -9.56 17.68
N TYR A 139 2.47 -8.39 17.03
CA TYR A 139 3.21 -8.25 15.77
C TYR A 139 4.69 -8.65 15.94
N PRO A 140 5.27 -9.43 15.01
CA PRO A 140 6.64 -9.94 15.12
C PRO A 140 7.68 -8.82 15.42
N PRO A 141 8.46 -8.93 16.51
CA PRO A 141 9.39 -7.87 16.93
C PRO A 141 10.50 -7.56 15.93
N ASP A 142 10.93 -8.56 15.16
CA ASP A 142 11.94 -8.48 14.09
C ASP A 142 11.48 -7.58 12.94
N GLN A 143 10.19 -7.65 12.60
CA GLN A 143 9.58 -6.88 11.50
C GLN A 143 8.94 -5.57 11.97
N GLN A 144 8.85 -5.37 13.29
CA GLN A 144 8.15 -4.23 13.87
C GLN A 144 8.74 -2.89 13.40
N LYS A 145 10.06 -2.79 13.25
CA LYS A 145 10.73 -1.54 12.87
C LYS A 145 10.33 -1.11 11.45
N ASP A 146 10.36 -2.05 10.51
CA ASP A 146 10.07 -1.81 9.10
C ASP A 146 8.56 -1.58 8.89
N ALA A 147 7.72 -2.31 9.64
CA ALA A 147 6.28 -2.08 9.71
C ALA A 147 5.95 -0.66 10.18
N VAL A 148 6.58 -0.17 11.25
CA VAL A 148 6.38 1.21 11.73
C VAL A 148 6.79 2.21 10.65
N GLU A 149 7.91 2.01 9.97
CA GLU A 149 8.35 2.93 8.92
C GLU A 149 7.39 2.96 7.73
N THR A 150 6.93 1.79 7.28
CA THR A 150 5.99 1.66 6.15
C THR A 150 4.64 2.28 6.50
N VAL A 151 4.11 2.01 7.69
CA VAL A 151 2.86 2.61 8.18
C VAL A 151 2.99 4.14 8.30
N MET A 152 4.13 4.65 8.78
CA MET A 152 4.36 6.10 8.85
C MET A 152 4.38 6.77 7.46
N LYS A 153 4.97 6.11 6.46
CA LYS A 153 4.94 6.60 5.08
C LYS A 153 3.52 6.60 4.53
N GLN A 154 2.77 5.51 4.75
CA GLN A 154 1.37 5.40 4.34
C GLN A 154 0.47 6.44 5.02
N ALA A 155 0.69 6.71 6.31
CA ALA A 155 -0.01 7.77 7.04
C ALA A 155 0.29 9.16 6.46
N HIS A 156 1.55 9.42 6.11
CA HIS A 156 1.93 10.69 5.48
C HIS A 156 1.26 10.89 4.11
N LEU A 157 1.19 9.83 3.30
CA LEU A 157 0.48 9.85 2.02
C LEU A 157 -1.00 10.19 2.21
N MET A 158 -1.66 9.55 3.19
CA MET A 158 -3.05 9.80 3.53
C MET A 158 -3.31 11.26 3.96
N CYS A 159 -2.40 11.86 4.75
CA CYS A 159 -2.52 13.28 5.10
C CYS A 159 -2.44 14.20 3.87
N LEU A 160 -1.54 13.89 2.92
CA LEU A 160 -1.37 14.72 1.72
C LEU A 160 -2.60 14.64 0.80
N SER A 161 -3.19 13.46 0.63
CA SER A 161 -4.38 13.30 -0.22
C SER A 161 -5.62 14.00 0.36
N GLU A 162 -5.74 14.09 1.69
CA GLU A 162 -6.81 14.86 2.34
C GLU A 162 -6.65 16.38 2.10
N THR A 163 -5.42 16.90 2.07
CA THR A 163 -5.17 18.33 1.80
C THR A 163 -5.41 18.77 0.35
N GLU A 164 -5.40 17.85 -0.61
CA GLU A 164 -5.68 18.15 -2.03
C GLU A 164 -7.19 18.19 -2.35
N THR A 165 -8.04 17.80 -1.41
CA THR A 165 -9.50 17.68 -1.59
C THR A 165 -10.27 18.88 -1.01
N ILE A 166 -9.57 19.88 -0.46
CA ILE A 166 -10.11 21.14 0.11
C ILE A 166 -9.70 22.30 -0.79
#